data_AF-A0A0V0TSA9-F1
#
_entry.id   AF-A0A0V0TSA9-F1
#
_cell.length_a   1.000
_cell.length_b   1.000
_cell.length_c   1.000
_cell.angle_alpha   90.00
_cell.angle_beta   90.00
_cell.angle_gamma   90.00
#
_symmetry.space_group_name_H-M   'P 1'
#
loop_
_entity.id
_entity.type
_entity.pdbx_description
1 polymer ?
#
loop_
_entity_poly.entity_id
_entity_poly.type
_entity_poly.pdbx_seq_one_letter_code
_entity_poly.pdbx_strand_id
1 'polypeptide(L)'
;LNTNALKMLIMWIGDADWEALADIDAAQQPIHSTMNTYFNSGNKDNANIILYSNYPPHFKFELPMSPGKGVIMAEDANKGFWLVHTAKYFPNLAGAIGDLFSNEKTKKDAAAFLCMTYSDVNLRAIAKIIDYEQPIIYFTQRSASQPVQSFYDSPEIQKLVNGLQKYQPIAATSGDGVRTLTQPGTVKIFASAPVAYSSDIYSNYVVKILKKSLQVYTPGTTTTVLRKLCVGSLKVENVLGPITVKDTQIPIKQDSARWSVPKSDPDFVCLSNTGRTANDAKYGATVACVLSKEAAALFFVYKLPAGKSSHYLKPNDADWTVAADIDAQQQPIHSTMEKYFGSGTKQNTNIIAYSNYPPHFKFELPMSPGKGVIMAEDNNKGFWLVHTAKYFPNMAGTTATLFSNDKTTKEAAAFLCMSYTDVNLRAVAKVIDYEQPIIYFTQRSASAPAQPFYDSSEIQNLINGLHKYQPTATTSIDSIRTLNSPGTVKIFASAPVGYSSDIYLNYIVKRLKESLQVYTPGATRTVLRKSCAGPLKVENVLGPITVKGTEIPVAQDSARWSVPKSDSDFICLSNTGRTANDAKYGASVACVLSKEAAALFRKMITTKNLDACI
;
A
#
# COMPACT_ATOMS: atom_id res chain seq x y z
N LEU A 1 39.42 -4.50 -22.09
CA LEU A 1 38.79 -5.60 -21.32
C LEU A 1 37.84 -4.95 -20.32
N ASN A 2 36.53 -5.22 -20.40
CA ASN A 2 35.55 -4.63 -19.48
C ASN A 2 35.72 -5.30 -18.10
N THR A 3 36.32 -4.59 -17.13
CA THR A 3 36.66 -5.10 -15.79
C THR A 3 35.44 -5.37 -14.90
N ASN A 4 34.24 -5.00 -15.37
CA ASN A 4 32.96 -5.23 -14.71
C ASN A 4 32.04 -6.19 -15.50
N ALA A 5 32.56 -6.92 -16.50
CA ALA A 5 31.82 -8.00 -17.13
C ALA A 5 31.33 -9.00 -16.06
N LEU A 6 30.06 -9.42 -16.14
CA LEU A 6 29.36 -10.31 -15.20
C LEU A 6 29.04 -9.73 -13.82
N LYS A 7 29.33 -8.45 -13.56
CA LYS A 7 29.08 -7.88 -12.24
C LYS A 7 27.68 -7.26 -12.13
N MET A 8 26.99 -7.56 -11.04
CA MET A 8 25.65 -7.06 -10.69
C MET A 8 25.70 -6.30 -9.37
N LEU A 9 24.87 -5.26 -9.28
CA LEU A 9 24.48 -4.62 -8.03
C LEU A 9 23.05 -5.06 -7.74
N ILE A 10 22.80 -5.46 -6.50
CA ILE A 10 21.51 -5.96 -6.06
C ILE A 10 20.92 -4.95 -5.10
N MET A 11 19.62 -4.71 -5.22
CA MET A 11 18.87 -3.98 -4.23
C MET A 11 17.66 -4.82 -3.88
N TRP A 12 17.63 -5.37 -2.67
CA TRP A 12 16.43 -6.01 -2.17
C TRP A 12 15.46 -4.95 -1.66
N ILE A 13 14.18 -5.25 -1.78
CA ILE A 13 13.14 -4.42 -1.18
C ILE A 13 13.30 -4.50 0.34
N GLY A 14 13.50 -3.34 0.98
CA GLY A 14 13.74 -3.24 2.42
C GLY A 14 15.17 -2.85 2.79
N ASP A 15 16.12 -3.00 1.86
CA ASP A 15 17.50 -2.59 2.09
C ASP A 15 17.67 -1.07 1.98
N ALA A 16 18.62 -0.54 2.76
CA ALA A 16 18.92 0.89 2.79
C ALA A 16 19.71 1.37 1.56
N ASP A 17 20.41 0.46 0.86
CA ASP A 17 21.27 0.77 -0.28
C ASP A 17 21.53 -0.49 -1.14
N TRP A 18 22.13 -0.31 -2.32
CA TRP A 18 22.61 -1.39 -3.17
C TRP A 18 23.69 -2.22 -2.46
N GLU A 19 23.68 -3.53 -2.63
CA GLU A 19 24.71 -4.45 -2.14
C GLU A 19 26.07 -4.24 -2.82
N ALA A 20 27.09 -4.93 -2.33
CA ALA A 20 28.39 -4.95 -2.99
C ALA A 20 28.30 -5.64 -4.36
N LEU A 21 29.16 -5.20 -5.27
CA LEU A 21 29.28 -5.73 -6.63
C LEU A 21 29.59 -7.25 -6.60
N ALA A 22 28.69 -8.07 -7.14
CA ALA A 22 28.81 -9.53 -7.14
C ALA A 22 28.73 -10.11 -8.55
N ASP A 23 29.22 -11.34 -8.76
CA ASP A 23 29.09 -12.04 -10.04
C ASP A 23 27.66 -12.56 -10.24
N ILE A 24 26.96 -12.09 -11.28
CA ILE A 24 25.57 -12.40 -11.59
C ILE A 24 25.31 -13.90 -11.83
N ASP A 25 26.33 -14.64 -12.28
CA ASP A 25 26.27 -16.07 -12.55
C ASP A 25 26.55 -16.93 -11.31
N ALA A 26 26.93 -16.34 -10.17
CA ALA A 26 27.17 -17.12 -8.97
C ALA A 26 25.86 -17.73 -8.43
N ALA A 27 25.94 -18.98 -7.95
CA ALA A 27 24.75 -19.78 -7.60
C ALA A 27 23.81 -19.16 -6.56
N GLN A 28 24.38 -18.32 -5.68
CA GLN A 28 23.66 -17.61 -4.62
C GLN A 28 22.93 -16.36 -5.12
N GLN A 29 23.13 -15.95 -6.37
CA GLN A 29 22.55 -14.72 -6.88
C GLN A 29 21.09 -14.87 -7.33
N PRO A 30 20.31 -13.78 -7.28
CA PRO A 30 18.87 -13.79 -7.60
C PRO A 30 18.55 -14.29 -9.02
N ILE A 31 19.32 -13.87 -10.02
CA ILE A 31 19.07 -14.26 -11.42
C ILE A 31 19.42 -15.72 -11.64
N HIS A 32 20.56 -16.17 -11.14
CA HIS A 32 20.94 -17.58 -11.19
C HIS A 32 19.89 -18.45 -10.48
N SER A 33 19.58 -18.17 -9.21
CA SER A 33 18.60 -18.95 -8.43
C SER A 33 17.20 -18.98 -9.09
N THR A 34 16.71 -17.84 -9.57
CA THR A 34 15.41 -17.75 -10.27
C THR A 34 15.38 -18.62 -11.53
N MET A 35 16.40 -18.48 -12.39
CA MET A 35 16.44 -19.24 -13.63
C MET A 35 16.75 -20.72 -13.37
N ASN A 36 17.47 -21.04 -12.29
CA ASN A 36 17.80 -22.42 -11.93
C ASN A 36 16.55 -23.24 -11.59
N THR A 37 15.45 -22.60 -11.20
CA THR A 37 14.14 -23.26 -11.07
C THR A 37 13.72 -23.97 -12.36
N TYR A 38 14.09 -23.44 -13.53
CA TYR A 38 13.85 -24.07 -14.83
C TYR A 38 14.94 -25.08 -15.22
N PHE A 39 16.22 -24.77 -14.96
CA PHE A 39 17.34 -25.63 -15.37
C PHE A 39 17.54 -26.87 -14.49
N ASN A 40 17.01 -26.89 -13.27
CA ASN A 40 17.03 -28.09 -12.42
C ASN A 40 16.27 -29.25 -13.10
N SER A 41 16.93 -30.40 -13.22
CA SER A 41 16.54 -31.53 -14.10
C SER A 41 15.17 -32.17 -13.82
N GLY A 42 14.57 -31.95 -12.65
CA GLY A 42 13.21 -32.41 -12.34
C GLY A 42 12.08 -31.49 -12.83
N ASN A 43 12.40 -30.23 -13.15
CA ASN A 43 11.40 -29.18 -13.40
C ASN A 43 11.28 -28.80 -14.87
N LYS A 44 12.32 -29.06 -15.68
CA LYS A 44 12.36 -28.63 -17.08
C LYS A 44 11.15 -29.13 -17.88
N ASP A 45 10.81 -30.41 -17.80
CA ASP A 45 9.66 -30.96 -18.52
C ASP A 45 8.31 -30.61 -17.86
N ASN A 46 8.33 -30.19 -16.58
CA ASN A 46 7.14 -29.95 -15.78
C ASN A 46 6.75 -28.47 -15.66
N ALA A 47 7.52 -27.55 -16.24
CA ALA A 47 7.22 -26.13 -16.22
C ALA A 47 6.57 -25.64 -17.52
N ASN A 48 5.64 -24.69 -17.39
CA ASN A 48 5.29 -23.80 -18.49
C ASN A 48 6.23 -22.61 -18.49
N ILE A 49 6.78 -22.25 -19.65
CA ILE A 49 7.63 -21.08 -19.79
C ILE A 49 7.36 -20.35 -21.10
N ILE A 50 7.35 -19.03 -21.04
CA ILE A 50 7.17 -18.14 -22.19
C ILE A 50 8.27 -17.10 -22.12
N LEU A 51 9.06 -17.02 -23.18
CA LEU A 51 10.14 -16.05 -23.30
C LEU A 51 9.83 -15.08 -24.43
N TYR A 52 9.99 -13.80 -24.13
CA TYR A 52 9.78 -12.75 -25.11
C TYR A 52 10.93 -11.77 -25.12
N SER A 53 11.33 -11.32 -26.30
CA SER A 53 12.43 -10.38 -26.51
C SER A 53 12.48 -9.92 -27.96
N ASN A 54 12.71 -8.63 -28.20
CA ASN A 54 13.13 -8.15 -29.53
C ASN A 54 14.61 -8.37 -29.82
N TYR A 55 15.35 -8.92 -28.86
CA TYR A 55 16.76 -9.25 -29.01
C TYR A 55 17.03 -10.65 -28.43
N PRO A 56 16.42 -11.70 -29.01
CA PRO A 56 16.55 -13.06 -28.49
C PRO A 56 17.99 -13.60 -28.64
N PRO A 57 18.34 -14.66 -27.91
CA PRO A 57 19.63 -15.34 -28.07
C PRO A 57 19.90 -15.76 -29.52
N HIS A 58 21.17 -15.80 -29.92
CA HIS A 58 21.66 -16.20 -31.26
C HIS A 58 21.26 -15.32 -32.45
N PHE A 59 20.38 -14.33 -32.29
CA PHE A 59 20.06 -13.39 -33.36
C PHE A 59 21.22 -12.43 -33.65
N LYS A 60 21.35 -12.00 -34.91
CA LYS A 60 22.42 -11.09 -35.36
C LYS A 60 22.07 -9.61 -35.19
N PHE A 61 20.78 -9.28 -35.10
CA PHE A 61 20.27 -7.92 -35.05
C PHE A 61 18.98 -7.84 -34.21
N GLU A 62 18.62 -6.63 -33.81
CA GLU A 62 17.37 -6.32 -33.10
C GLU A 62 16.17 -6.42 -34.04
N LEU A 63 15.11 -7.09 -33.59
CA LEU A 63 13.87 -7.17 -34.36
C LEU A 63 13.11 -5.84 -34.27
N PRO A 64 12.65 -5.27 -35.40
CA PRO A 64 12.05 -3.94 -35.47
C PRO A 64 10.58 -3.94 -35.02
N MET A 65 10.32 -4.48 -33.83
CA MET A 65 9.01 -4.55 -33.21
C MET A 65 9.13 -4.12 -31.74
N SER A 66 8.10 -4.41 -30.94
CA SER A 66 8.03 -4.11 -29.51
C SER A 66 9.35 -4.35 -28.76
N PRO A 67 9.88 -3.38 -27.99
CA PRO A 67 11.13 -3.53 -27.23
C PRO A 67 11.03 -4.48 -26.03
N GLY A 68 9.84 -5.04 -25.77
CA GLY A 68 9.54 -5.92 -24.66
C GLY A 68 10.49 -7.10 -24.53
N LYS A 69 11.00 -7.33 -23.32
CA LYS A 69 11.77 -8.51 -22.93
C LYS A 69 11.35 -9.03 -21.56
N GLY A 70 11.31 -10.34 -21.41
CA GLY A 70 10.96 -10.96 -20.14
C GLY A 70 10.72 -12.46 -20.21
N VAL A 71 10.45 -13.01 -19.03
CA VAL A 71 10.21 -14.44 -18.78
C VAL A 71 8.96 -14.59 -17.94
N ILE A 72 8.02 -15.41 -18.38
CA ILE A 72 6.90 -15.87 -17.58
C ILE A 72 7.08 -17.37 -17.38
N MET A 73 7.13 -17.82 -16.12
CA MET A 73 7.24 -19.24 -15.79
C MET A 73 6.19 -19.62 -14.74
N ALA A 74 5.58 -20.79 -14.92
CA ALA A 74 4.67 -21.41 -13.95
C ALA A 74 5.01 -22.91 -13.83
N GLU A 75 5.33 -23.35 -12.61
CA GLU A 75 5.77 -24.71 -12.31
C GLU A 75 4.68 -25.55 -11.63
N ASP A 76 3.93 -24.95 -10.69
CA ASP A 76 2.83 -25.56 -9.94
C ASP A 76 1.76 -24.50 -9.67
N ALA A 77 0.55 -24.91 -9.24
CA ALA A 77 -0.48 -23.99 -8.78
C ALA A 77 0.07 -23.09 -7.65
N ASN A 78 0.25 -21.80 -7.95
CA ASN A 78 0.85 -20.79 -7.09
C ASN A 78 2.38 -20.84 -6.91
N LYS A 79 3.12 -21.41 -7.87
CA LYS A 79 4.59 -21.31 -7.94
C LYS A 79 5.02 -20.87 -9.33
N GLY A 80 5.04 -19.55 -9.54
CA GLY A 80 5.53 -18.98 -10.79
C GLY A 80 6.10 -17.58 -10.58
N PHE A 81 6.80 -17.10 -11.60
CA PHE A 81 7.40 -15.77 -11.58
C PHE A 81 7.23 -15.07 -12.92
N TRP A 82 7.28 -13.74 -12.84
CA TRP A 82 7.46 -12.88 -13.98
C TRP A 82 8.74 -12.06 -13.78
N LEU A 83 9.67 -12.23 -14.73
CA LEU A 83 10.94 -11.52 -14.79
C LEU A 83 10.90 -10.54 -15.96
N VAL A 84 10.99 -9.25 -15.65
CA VAL A 84 11.17 -8.18 -16.63
C VAL A 84 12.64 -7.82 -16.69
N HIS A 85 13.19 -7.60 -17.89
CA HIS A 85 14.59 -7.22 -18.02
C HIS A 85 14.86 -6.35 -19.25
N THR A 86 16.01 -5.68 -19.26
CA THR A 86 16.50 -4.93 -20.43
C THR A 86 17.66 -5.61 -21.15
N ALA A 87 18.14 -6.75 -20.63
CA ALA A 87 19.28 -7.48 -21.18
C ALA A 87 19.02 -7.99 -22.61
N LYS A 88 19.99 -7.79 -23.50
CA LYS A 88 19.99 -8.35 -24.86
C LYS A 88 20.51 -9.77 -24.83
N TYR A 89 20.04 -10.62 -25.75
CA TYR A 89 20.45 -12.02 -25.91
C TYR A 89 20.15 -12.94 -24.70
N PHE A 90 19.23 -12.54 -23.82
CA PHE A 90 18.86 -13.25 -22.59
C PHE A 90 17.36 -13.61 -22.57
N PRO A 91 16.95 -14.71 -21.90
CA PRO A 91 17.80 -15.83 -21.46
C PRO A 91 18.09 -16.83 -22.60
N ASN A 92 19.28 -17.44 -22.58
CA ASN A 92 19.62 -18.56 -23.45
C ASN A 92 19.32 -19.91 -22.76
N LEU A 93 18.25 -20.58 -23.18
CA LEU A 93 17.83 -21.87 -22.60
C LEU A 93 18.49 -23.10 -23.24
N ALA A 94 19.35 -22.93 -24.25
CA ALA A 94 20.01 -24.05 -24.93
C ALA A 94 21.19 -24.63 -24.14
N GLY A 95 21.77 -23.86 -23.21
CA GLY A 95 22.90 -24.28 -22.37
C GLY A 95 22.48 -24.75 -20.97
N ALA A 96 23.41 -24.70 -20.03
CA ALA A 96 23.18 -24.88 -18.60
C ALA A 96 22.93 -23.53 -17.89
N ILE A 97 22.57 -23.59 -16.61
CA ILE A 97 22.33 -22.38 -15.80
C ILE A 97 23.55 -21.42 -15.78
N GLY A 98 24.77 -21.97 -15.75
CA GLY A 98 26.01 -21.19 -15.80
C GLY A 98 26.32 -20.56 -17.17
N ASP A 99 25.53 -20.86 -18.20
CA ASP A 99 25.71 -20.31 -19.55
C ASP A 99 24.84 -19.08 -19.83
N LEU A 100 24.04 -18.62 -18.87
CA LEU A 100 23.08 -17.52 -19.07
C LEU A 100 23.74 -16.23 -19.56
N PHE A 101 24.93 -15.90 -19.05
CA PHE A 101 25.68 -14.73 -19.46
C PHE A 101 27.05 -15.06 -20.07
N SER A 102 27.30 -16.30 -20.49
CA SER A 102 28.61 -16.74 -21.00
C SER A 102 29.03 -16.07 -22.31
N ASN A 103 28.07 -15.53 -23.08
CA ASN A 103 28.31 -14.88 -24.36
C ASN A 103 28.94 -13.47 -24.19
N GLU A 104 29.95 -13.12 -25.00
CA GLU A 104 30.51 -11.76 -24.98
C GLU A 104 29.47 -10.68 -25.25
N LYS A 105 28.44 -11.01 -26.05
CA LYS A 105 27.36 -10.08 -26.37
C LYS A 105 26.43 -9.80 -25.19
N THR A 106 26.24 -10.75 -24.27
CA THR A 106 25.46 -10.54 -23.03
C THR A 106 26.24 -9.72 -22.00
N LYS A 107 27.58 -9.74 -22.05
CA LYS A 107 28.47 -9.03 -21.11
C LYS A 107 28.78 -7.57 -21.50
N LYS A 108 28.32 -7.13 -22.67
CA LYS A 108 28.72 -5.84 -23.26
C LYS A 108 28.00 -4.64 -22.66
N ASP A 109 26.72 -4.79 -22.35
CA ASP A 109 25.83 -3.72 -21.91
C ASP A 109 25.34 -4.03 -20.49
N ALA A 110 25.31 -3.02 -19.62
CA ALA A 110 24.58 -3.08 -18.36
C ALA A 110 23.08 -3.22 -18.63
N ALA A 111 22.41 -3.97 -17.77
CA ALA A 111 20.98 -4.24 -17.85
C ALA A 111 20.35 -4.20 -16.48
N ALA A 112 19.05 -3.92 -16.45
CA ALA A 112 18.25 -4.00 -15.24
C ALA A 112 17.29 -5.19 -15.32
N PHE A 113 17.03 -5.78 -14.15
CA PHE A 113 16.15 -6.93 -13.98
C PHE A 113 15.19 -6.65 -12.82
N LEU A 114 13.95 -7.07 -12.97
CA LEU A 114 12.94 -7.05 -11.93
C LEU A 114 12.20 -8.38 -11.94
N CYS A 115 12.38 -9.17 -10.87
CA CYS A 115 11.77 -10.47 -10.70
C CYS A 115 10.76 -10.44 -9.58
N MET A 116 9.57 -10.99 -9.81
CA MET A 116 8.50 -11.06 -8.82
C MET A 116 7.76 -12.40 -8.94
N THR A 117 7.37 -12.96 -7.79
CA THR A 117 6.65 -14.23 -7.71
C THR A 117 5.14 -14.01 -7.66
N TYR A 118 4.38 -14.88 -8.33
CA TYR A 118 2.94 -14.71 -8.53
C TYR A 118 2.20 -16.05 -8.51
N SER A 119 0.90 -15.99 -8.19
CA SER A 119 -0.01 -17.09 -8.47
C SER A 119 -0.29 -17.21 -9.96
N ASP A 120 -0.73 -18.39 -10.41
CA ASP A 120 -1.13 -18.64 -11.80
C ASP A 120 -2.19 -17.66 -12.28
N VAL A 121 -3.17 -17.34 -11.43
CA VAL A 121 -4.24 -16.36 -11.73
C VAL A 121 -3.63 -14.98 -12.02
N ASN A 122 -2.67 -14.57 -11.20
CA ASN A 122 -1.98 -13.29 -11.35
C ASN A 122 -1.06 -13.28 -12.57
N LEU A 123 -0.40 -14.39 -12.89
CA LEU A 123 0.39 -14.52 -14.12
C LEU A 123 -0.48 -14.45 -15.38
N ARG A 124 -1.69 -15.03 -15.38
CA ARG A 124 -2.65 -14.87 -16.49
C ARG A 124 -3.10 -13.41 -16.65
N ALA A 125 -3.37 -12.73 -15.54
CA ALA A 125 -3.70 -11.31 -15.54
C ALA A 125 -2.55 -10.45 -16.08
N ILE A 126 -1.31 -10.77 -15.71
CA ILE A 126 -0.09 -10.15 -16.23
C ILE A 126 0.03 -10.37 -17.74
N ALA A 127 -0.12 -11.62 -18.21
CA ALA A 127 -0.05 -11.97 -19.62
C ALA A 127 -1.07 -11.18 -20.47
N LYS A 128 -2.31 -11.04 -19.97
CA LYS A 128 -3.35 -10.23 -20.62
C LYS A 128 -2.96 -8.77 -20.78
N ILE A 129 -2.20 -8.20 -19.84
CA ILE A 129 -1.74 -6.81 -19.91
C ILE A 129 -0.53 -6.70 -20.84
N ILE A 130 0.45 -7.59 -20.71
CA ILE A 130 1.65 -7.61 -21.55
C ILE A 130 1.29 -7.81 -23.04
N ASP A 131 0.22 -8.53 -23.35
CA ASP A 131 -0.20 -8.71 -24.74
C ASP A 131 -0.49 -7.37 -25.45
N TYR A 132 -0.84 -6.30 -24.72
CA TYR A 132 -0.94 -4.96 -25.33
C TYR A 132 0.37 -4.51 -25.95
N GLU A 133 1.51 -4.79 -25.31
CA GLU A 133 2.84 -4.43 -25.82
C GLU A 133 3.18 -5.16 -27.13
N GLN A 134 2.45 -6.23 -27.50
CA GLN A 134 2.71 -7.07 -28.67
C GLN A 134 4.18 -7.55 -28.71
N PRO A 135 4.67 -8.20 -27.65
CA PRO A 135 6.06 -8.62 -27.57
C PRO A 135 6.35 -9.78 -28.53
N ILE A 136 7.61 -9.92 -28.93
CA ILE A 136 8.05 -11.04 -29.76
C ILE A 136 8.29 -12.25 -28.86
N ILE A 137 7.42 -13.25 -28.95
CA ILE A 137 7.61 -14.53 -28.29
C ILE A 137 8.61 -15.36 -29.10
N TYR A 138 9.74 -15.74 -28.50
CA TYR A 138 10.79 -16.50 -29.19
C TYR A 138 10.97 -17.92 -28.66
N PHE A 139 10.39 -18.23 -27.50
CA PHE A 139 10.38 -19.57 -26.95
C PHE A 139 9.14 -19.77 -26.08
N THR A 140 8.53 -20.94 -26.22
CA THR A 140 7.41 -21.38 -25.40
C THR A 140 7.53 -22.85 -25.09
N GLN A 141 7.14 -23.22 -23.88
CA GLN A 141 7.00 -24.61 -23.49
C GLN A 141 5.71 -24.81 -22.72
N ARG A 142 4.97 -25.84 -23.10
CA ARG A 142 3.83 -26.37 -22.37
C ARG A 142 4.33 -27.53 -21.50
N SER A 143 3.98 -27.52 -20.23
CA SER A 143 4.34 -28.55 -19.25
C SER A 143 3.84 -29.94 -19.67
N ALA A 144 4.65 -30.98 -19.45
CA ALA A 144 4.25 -32.37 -19.55
C ALA A 144 3.32 -32.79 -18.38
N SER A 145 3.36 -32.07 -17.26
CA SER A 145 2.55 -32.32 -16.06
C SER A 145 1.11 -31.81 -16.22
N GLN A 146 0.14 -32.73 -16.26
CA GLN A 146 -1.28 -32.44 -16.50
C GLN A 146 -1.87 -31.32 -15.61
N PRO A 147 -1.58 -31.23 -14.30
CA PRO A 147 -2.13 -30.18 -13.44
C PRO A 147 -1.73 -28.75 -13.85
N VAL A 148 -0.54 -28.59 -14.43
CA VAL A 148 0.07 -27.28 -14.73
C VAL A 148 -0.26 -26.83 -16.16
N GLN A 149 -0.60 -27.75 -17.05
CA GLN A 149 -0.95 -27.46 -18.45
C GLN A 149 -2.05 -26.41 -18.60
N SER A 150 -3.01 -26.38 -17.66
CA SER A 150 -4.14 -25.44 -17.67
C SER A 150 -3.72 -23.96 -17.67
N PHE A 151 -2.50 -23.65 -17.20
CA PHE A 151 -1.91 -22.32 -17.30
C PHE A 151 -1.58 -21.96 -18.74
N TYR A 152 -0.82 -22.81 -19.41
CA TYR A 152 -0.46 -22.59 -20.81
C TYR A 152 -1.67 -22.57 -21.72
N ASP A 153 -2.62 -23.48 -21.51
CA ASP A 153 -3.83 -23.61 -22.32
C ASP A 153 -4.86 -22.48 -22.08
N SER A 154 -4.58 -21.58 -21.15
CA SER A 154 -5.46 -20.48 -20.83
C SER A 154 -5.64 -19.51 -22.00
N PRO A 155 -6.84 -18.90 -22.17
CA PRO A 155 -7.06 -17.94 -23.23
C PRO A 155 -6.10 -16.74 -23.19
N GLU A 156 -5.70 -16.29 -22.00
CA GLU A 156 -4.77 -15.18 -21.81
C GLU A 156 -3.36 -15.52 -22.32
N ILE A 157 -2.85 -16.71 -21.96
CA ILE A 157 -1.53 -17.16 -22.37
C ILE A 157 -1.51 -17.50 -23.86
N GLN A 158 -2.52 -18.22 -24.35
CA GLN A 158 -2.63 -18.52 -25.77
C GLN A 158 -2.74 -17.27 -26.63
N LYS A 159 -3.40 -16.21 -26.16
CA LYS A 159 -3.42 -14.91 -26.86
C LYS A 159 -2.04 -14.27 -26.93
N LEU A 160 -1.32 -14.25 -25.82
CA LEU A 160 0.05 -13.73 -25.77
C LEU A 160 1.01 -14.53 -26.68
N VAL A 161 0.90 -15.86 -26.69
CA VAL A 161 1.76 -16.75 -27.50
C VAL A 161 1.49 -16.60 -29.00
N ASN A 162 0.22 -16.57 -29.40
CA ASN A 162 -0.20 -16.58 -30.81
C ASN A 162 -0.28 -15.16 -31.42
N GLY A 163 0.53 -14.21 -30.94
CA GLY A 163 0.35 -12.75 -31.07
C GLY A 163 -0.04 -12.19 -32.46
N LEU A 164 -0.47 -10.92 -32.42
CA LEU A 164 -1.02 -10.03 -33.49
C LEU A 164 -2.51 -9.66 -33.29
N GLN A 165 -2.79 -8.94 -32.21
CA GLN A 165 -4.12 -8.39 -31.93
C GLN A 165 -4.15 -6.87 -32.14
N LYS A 166 -5.28 -6.36 -32.65
CA LYS A 166 -5.55 -4.92 -32.67
C LYS A 166 -6.29 -4.54 -31.39
N TYR A 167 -5.71 -3.65 -30.60
CA TYR A 167 -6.27 -3.22 -29.33
C TYR A 167 -7.03 -1.90 -29.43
N GLN A 168 -8.24 -1.88 -28.85
CA GLN A 168 -9.04 -0.68 -28.55
C GLN A 168 -9.72 -0.89 -27.19
N PRO A 169 -9.44 -0.09 -26.14
CA PRO A 169 -8.48 1.03 -26.12
C PRO A 169 -7.03 0.56 -26.34
N ILE A 170 -6.14 1.49 -26.71
CA ILE A 170 -4.72 1.21 -27.05
C ILE A 170 -3.79 1.10 -25.82
N ALA A 171 -4.34 1.14 -24.60
CA ALA A 171 -3.56 1.01 -23.37
C ALA A 171 -4.36 0.29 -22.29
N ALA A 172 -3.65 -0.44 -21.43
CA ALA A 172 -4.19 -1.16 -20.30
C ALA A 172 -3.38 -0.91 -19.03
N THR A 173 -4.04 -1.09 -17.89
CA THR A 173 -3.40 -1.05 -16.57
C THR A 173 -3.94 -2.17 -15.70
N SER A 174 -3.14 -2.68 -14.76
CA SER A 174 -3.60 -3.66 -13.76
C SER A 174 -4.55 -3.09 -12.70
N GLY A 175 -5.03 -1.85 -12.87
CA GLY A 175 -5.95 -1.19 -11.94
C GLY A 175 -5.28 -0.89 -10.60
N ASP A 176 -5.71 -1.60 -9.56
CA ASP A 176 -5.16 -1.50 -8.20
C ASP A 176 -3.83 -2.23 -8.04
N GLY A 177 -3.43 -3.02 -9.03
CA GLY A 177 -2.16 -3.75 -9.08
C GLY A 177 -2.32 -5.26 -8.97
N VAL A 178 -1.25 -6.00 -9.25
CA VAL A 178 -1.19 -7.46 -9.20
C VAL A 178 -0.44 -7.89 -7.95
N ARG A 179 -1.05 -8.75 -7.12
CA ARG A 179 -0.49 -9.19 -5.85
C ARG A 179 0.64 -10.20 -6.06
N THR A 180 1.80 -9.93 -5.47
CA THR A 180 2.93 -10.86 -5.42
C THR A 180 2.74 -11.89 -4.32
N LEU A 181 3.38 -13.06 -4.43
CA LEU A 181 3.37 -14.08 -3.38
C LEU A 181 4.22 -13.66 -2.16
N THR A 182 5.30 -12.92 -2.41
CA THR A 182 6.20 -12.34 -1.40
C THR A 182 6.05 -10.82 -1.35
N GLN A 183 6.68 -10.14 -0.38
CA GLN A 183 6.79 -8.66 -0.36
C GLN A 183 7.28 -8.12 -1.71
N PRO A 184 6.86 -6.91 -2.15
CA PRO A 184 6.26 -5.78 -1.41
C PRO A 184 4.71 -5.72 -1.44
N GLY A 185 4.06 -6.77 -1.94
CA GLY A 185 2.62 -6.97 -1.81
C GLY A 185 1.79 -6.60 -3.03
N THR A 186 2.15 -5.61 -3.86
CA THR A 186 1.39 -5.27 -5.08
C THR A 186 2.23 -4.55 -6.14
N VAL A 187 2.03 -4.91 -7.41
CA VAL A 187 2.78 -4.39 -8.56
C VAL A 187 1.81 -3.78 -9.58
N LYS A 188 2.00 -2.51 -9.90
CA LYS A 188 1.17 -1.80 -10.87
C LYS A 188 1.80 -1.88 -12.25
N ILE A 189 1.05 -2.39 -13.22
CA ILE A 189 1.53 -2.64 -14.58
C ILE A 189 0.77 -1.71 -15.51
N PHE A 190 1.50 -1.12 -16.43
CA PHE A 190 0.98 -0.31 -17.53
C PHE A 190 1.48 -0.92 -18.82
N ALA A 191 0.60 -1.06 -19.80
CA ALA A 191 0.98 -1.47 -21.13
C ALA A 191 0.27 -0.62 -22.18
N SER A 192 0.94 -0.36 -23.30
CA SER A 192 0.35 0.30 -24.47
C SER A 192 0.66 -0.46 -25.74
N ALA A 193 -0.29 -0.44 -26.67
CA ALA A 193 -0.16 -1.02 -27.99
C ALA A 193 0.60 -0.10 -28.95
N PRO A 194 1.29 -0.67 -29.97
CA PRO A 194 1.89 0.13 -31.04
C PRO A 194 0.86 1.03 -31.72
N VAL A 195 1.23 2.29 -31.98
CA VAL A 195 0.36 3.27 -32.65
C VAL A 195 1.08 4.00 -33.78
N ALA A 196 0.33 4.35 -34.83
CA ALA A 196 0.89 4.98 -36.02
C ALA A 196 1.48 6.38 -35.79
N TYR A 197 1.03 7.11 -34.77
CA TYR A 197 1.39 8.51 -34.53
C TYR A 197 2.47 8.73 -33.46
N SER A 198 3.09 7.66 -32.95
CA SER A 198 4.01 7.66 -31.80
C SER A 198 3.38 8.17 -30.49
N SER A 199 3.52 7.42 -29.40
CA SER A 199 2.96 7.80 -28.10
C SER A 199 3.93 7.49 -26.95
N ASP A 200 4.31 8.53 -26.21
CA ASP A 200 5.06 8.39 -24.96
C ASP A 200 4.15 7.87 -23.83
N ILE A 201 4.34 6.60 -23.43
CA ILE A 201 3.52 5.95 -22.40
C ILE A 201 3.56 6.73 -21.07
N TYR A 202 4.69 7.34 -20.73
CA TYR A 202 4.84 8.06 -19.45
C TYR A 202 3.99 9.31 -19.42
N SER A 203 4.13 10.18 -20.42
CA SER A 203 3.42 11.46 -20.50
C SER A 203 1.93 11.27 -20.77
N ASN A 204 1.56 10.24 -21.54
CA ASN A 204 0.17 10.05 -21.96
C ASN A 204 -0.64 9.21 -20.97
N TYR A 205 -0.02 8.26 -20.27
CA TYR A 205 -0.72 7.29 -19.44
C TYR A 205 -0.20 7.21 -18.01
N VAL A 206 1.08 6.87 -17.81
CA VAL A 206 1.60 6.51 -16.47
C VAL A 206 1.40 7.64 -15.46
N VAL A 207 1.86 8.87 -15.75
CA VAL A 207 1.72 10.00 -14.81
C VAL A 207 0.26 10.38 -14.56
N LYS A 208 -0.61 10.23 -15.57
CA LYS A 208 -2.03 10.58 -15.47
C LYS A 208 -2.82 9.56 -14.66
N ILE A 209 -2.44 8.28 -14.68
CA ILE A 209 -3.06 7.23 -13.88
C ILE A 209 -2.50 7.25 -12.45
N LEU A 210 -1.17 7.39 -12.29
CA LEU A 210 -0.54 7.50 -10.98
C LEU A 210 -0.86 8.82 -10.27
N LYS A 211 -1.24 9.87 -11.01
CA LYS A 211 -1.39 11.25 -10.51
C LYS A 211 -0.11 11.75 -9.83
N LYS A 212 1.05 11.27 -10.26
CA LYS A 212 2.38 11.63 -9.74
C LYS A 212 3.30 12.07 -10.87
N SER A 213 4.16 13.05 -10.58
CA SER A 213 5.24 13.45 -11.49
C SER A 213 6.39 12.45 -11.41
N LEU A 214 6.94 12.06 -12.56
CA LEU A 214 7.98 11.04 -12.66
C LEU A 214 9.29 11.59 -13.23
N GLN A 215 10.39 11.08 -12.71
CA GLN A 215 11.69 11.12 -13.33
C GLN A 215 11.90 9.79 -14.08
N VAL A 216 12.18 9.87 -15.39
CA VAL A 216 12.29 8.71 -16.26
C VAL A 216 13.70 8.65 -16.82
N TYR A 217 14.40 7.56 -16.52
CA TYR A 217 15.71 7.28 -17.04
C TYR A 217 15.66 6.67 -18.43
N THR A 218 16.34 7.32 -19.37
CA THR A 218 16.58 6.80 -20.72
C THR A 218 18.02 7.14 -21.11
N PRO A 219 18.90 6.13 -21.24
CA PRO A 219 20.23 6.25 -21.81
C PRO A 219 20.20 7.04 -23.11
N GLY A 220 20.76 8.25 -23.06
CA GLY A 220 20.73 9.18 -24.17
C GLY A 220 21.06 10.60 -23.73
N THR A 221 20.97 11.53 -24.68
CA THR A 221 21.16 12.96 -24.47
C THR A 221 19.84 13.71 -24.72
N THR A 222 19.84 15.03 -24.53
CA THR A 222 18.70 15.90 -24.85
C THR A 222 18.29 15.88 -26.32
N THR A 223 19.17 15.43 -27.22
CA THR A 223 18.88 15.33 -28.66
C THR A 223 18.29 13.99 -29.06
N THR A 224 18.51 12.93 -28.26
CA THR A 224 18.04 11.57 -28.57
C THR A 224 16.79 11.18 -27.77
N VAL A 225 16.56 11.82 -26.63
CA VAL A 225 15.41 11.59 -25.75
C VAL A 225 14.32 12.63 -26.01
N LEU A 226 13.06 12.20 -26.04
CA LEU A 226 11.88 13.03 -26.22
C LEU A 226 11.87 14.18 -25.20
N ARG A 227 11.32 15.32 -25.63
CA ARG A 227 11.23 16.51 -24.79
C ARG A 227 10.49 16.18 -23.49
N LYS A 228 11.00 16.74 -22.39
CA LYS A 228 10.37 16.69 -21.08
C LYS A 228 8.99 17.36 -21.11
N LEU A 229 8.03 16.80 -20.37
CA LEU A 229 6.73 17.43 -20.16
C LEU A 229 6.83 18.26 -18.87
N CYS A 230 7.02 19.57 -19.01
CA CYS A 230 7.16 20.50 -17.87
C CYS A 230 5.99 21.47 -17.69
N VAL A 231 4.93 21.33 -18.50
CA VAL A 231 3.76 22.20 -18.48
C VAL A 231 2.59 21.43 -17.85
N GLY A 232 1.90 22.05 -16.89
CA GLY A 232 0.82 21.42 -16.12
C GLY A 232 1.26 20.92 -14.74
N SER A 233 0.32 20.35 -13.99
CA SER A 233 0.53 19.87 -12.60
C SER A 233 1.28 18.53 -12.52
N LEU A 234 1.30 17.75 -13.60
CA LEU A 234 2.01 16.46 -13.69
C LEU A 234 3.18 16.59 -14.66
N LYS A 235 4.39 16.30 -14.18
CA LYS A 235 5.64 16.45 -14.93
C LYS A 235 6.26 15.10 -15.27
N VAL A 236 6.87 15.02 -16.45
CA VAL A 236 7.77 13.93 -16.85
C VAL A 236 9.14 14.54 -17.11
N GLU A 237 10.08 14.25 -16.22
CA GLU A 237 11.45 14.73 -16.29
C GLU A 237 12.38 13.64 -16.81
N ASN A 238 13.34 14.01 -17.66
CA ASN A 238 14.34 13.08 -18.16
C ASN A 238 15.50 12.97 -17.18
N VAL A 239 15.82 11.74 -16.79
CA VAL A 239 17.14 11.38 -16.27
C VAL A 239 17.95 10.89 -17.47
N LEU A 240 19.05 11.58 -17.75
CA LEU A 240 19.94 11.27 -18.87
C LEU A 240 21.20 10.60 -18.33
N GLY A 241 21.82 9.72 -19.11
CA GLY A 241 23.07 9.08 -18.72
C GLY A 241 24.28 10.00 -18.93
N PRO A 242 25.49 9.58 -18.50
CA PRO A 242 25.75 8.37 -17.73
C PRO A 242 25.13 8.43 -16.33
N ILE A 243 24.85 7.27 -15.73
CA ILE A 243 24.37 7.17 -14.35
C ILE A 243 25.43 6.53 -13.47
N THR A 244 25.36 6.78 -12.17
CA THR A 244 26.17 6.08 -11.17
C THR A 244 25.22 5.25 -10.31
N VAL A 245 25.49 3.95 -10.22
CA VAL A 245 24.80 3.06 -9.28
C VAL A 245 25.81 2.68 -8.20
N LYS A 246 25.52 3.06 -6.96
CA LYS A 246 26.44 3.00 -5.82
C LYS A 246 27.76 3.73 -6.12
N ASP A 247 28.81 2.98 -6.48
CA ASP A 247 30.14 3.52 -6.82
C ASP A 247 30.54 3.24 -8.28
N THR A 248 29.63 2.70 -9.09
CA THR A 248 29.91 2.29 -10.47
C THR A 248 29.22 3.22 -11.47
N GLN A 249 30.01 3.95 -12.26
CA GLN A 249 29.50 4.74 -13.38
C GLN A 249 29.19 3.83 -14.57
N ILE A 250 27.97 3.94 -15.11
CA ILE A 250 27.49 3.22 -16.27
C ILE A 250 27.41 4.22 -17.46
N PRO A 251 28.26 4.05 -18.49
CA PRO A 251 28.26 4.91 -19.67
C PRO A 251 26.98 4.77 -20.51
N ILE A 252 26.51 5.86 -21.11
CA ILE A 252 25.31 5.88 -21.99
C ILE A 252 25.32 4.76 -23.04
N LYS A 253 26.47 4.53 -23.69
CA LYS A 253 26.60 3.55 -24.78
C LYS A 253 26.62 2.10 -24.31
N GLN A 254 26.72 1.87 -23.01
CA GLN A 254 26.80 0.56 -22.38
C GLN A 254 25.62 0.35 -21.41
N ASP A 255 24.52 1.09 -21.57
CA ASP A 255 23.37 0.99 -20.69
C ASP A 255 22.08 0.69 -21.46
N SER A 256 21.48 -0.45 -21.15
CA SER A 256 20.17 -0.85 -21.66
C SER A 256 19.03 -0.57 -20.68
N ALA A 257 19.31 -0.22 -19.43
CA ALA A 257 18.30 -0.04 -18.40
C ALA A 257 17.32 1.09 -18.75
N ARG A 258 16.05 0.90 -18.37
CA ARG A 258 14.99 1.92 -18.45
C ARG A 258 14.17 1.81 -17.18
N TRP A 259 14.16 2.88 -16.40
CA TRP A 259 13.45 2.90 -15.12
C TRP A 259 12.85 4.27 -14.87
N SER A 260 11.90 4.34 -13.95
CA SER A 260 11.33 5.61 -13.52
C SER A 260 11.01 5.61 -12.04
N VAL A 261 11.14 6.77 -11.41
CA VAL A 261 10.81 7.00 -10.00
C VAL A 261 9.97 8.26 -9.85
N PRO A 262 9.07 8.35 -8.87
CA PRO A 262 8.40 9.59 -8.56
C PRO A 262 9.37 10.61 -7.99
N LYS A 263 9.24 11.86 -8.43
CA LYS A 263 10.17 12.94 -8.05
C LYS A 263 10.10 13.31 -6.57
N SER A 264 8.89 13.30 -6.01
CA SER A 264 8.59 13.84 -4.69
C SER A 264 8.23 12.76 -3.67
N ASP A 265 8.30 11.48 -4.05
CA ASP A 265 7.74 10.40 -3.25
C ASP A 265 8.42 9.06 -3.58
N PRO A 266 9.26 8.50 -2.68
CA PRO A 266 9.95 7.24 -2.91
C PRO A 266 9.03 6.01 -2.73
N ASP A 267 7.71 6.18 -2.86
CA ASP A 267 6.74 5.09 -2.78
C ASP A 267 6.94 4.01 -3.84
N PHE A 268 7.48 4.30 -5.02
CA PHE A 268 7.57 3.33 -6.11
C PHE A 268 8.89 3.41 -6.89
N VAL A 269 9.38 2.25 -7.34
CA VAL A 269 10.36 2.13 -8.42
C VAL A 269 9.71 1.40 -9.59
N CYS A 270 9.87 1.90 -10.81
CA CYS A 270 9.36 1.21 -11.99
C CYS A 270 10.51 0.75 -12.88
N LEU A 271 10.45 -0.51 -13.31
CA LEU A 271 11.26 -1.02 -14.41
C LEU A 271 10.42 -1.04 -15.69
N SER A 272 11.04 -0.68 -16.80
CA SER A 272 10.37 -0.63 -18.11
C SER A 272 11.24 -1.27 -19.17
N ASN A 273 10.60 -1.72 -20.25
CA ASN A 273 11.32 -2.20 -21.44
C ASN A 273 11.49 -1.10 -22.49
N THR A 274 10.72 -0.02 -22.34
CA THR A 274 10.68 1.12 -23.26
C THR A 274 11.18 2.38 -22.58
N GLY A 275 12.08 3.09 -23.26
CA GLY A 275 12.54 4.42 -22.85
C GLY A 275 11.67 5.54 -23.39
N ARG A 276 12.25 6.74 -23.43
CA ARG A 276 11.62 7.92 -24.03
C ARG A 276 12.38 8.41 -25.26
N THR A 277 12.74 7.55 -26.20
CA THR A 277 13.27 7.97 -27.51
C THR A 277 12.15 8.08 -28.58
N ALA A 278 12.45 8.69 -29.72
CA ALA A 278 11.52 8.73 -30.85
C ALA A 278 11.22 7.33 -31.41
N ASN A 279 12.15 6.38 -31.27
CA ASN A 279 11.93 5.00 -31.67
C ASN A 279 11.05 4.26 -30.65
N ASP A 280 11.32 4.46 -29.37
CA ASP A 280 10.54 3.88 -28.26
C ASP A 280 9.04 4.21 -28.38
N ALA A 281 8.71 5.46 -28.75
CA ALA A 281 7.32 5.89 -28.85
C ALA A 281 6.53 5.25 -30.00
N LYS A 282 7.19 4.59 -30.98
CA LYS A 282 6.51 3.97 -32.12
C LYS A 282 5.91 2.61 -31.80
N TYR A 283 6.46 1.93 -30.80
CA TYR A 283 6.12 0.55 -30.50
C TYR A 283 5.32 0.43 -29.20
N GLY A 284 4.84 -0.78 -28.93
CA GLY A 284 4.22 -1.09 -27.66
C GLY A 284 5.20 -0.91 -26.50
N ALA A 285 4.69 -0.75 -25.29
CA ALA A 285 5.53 -0.52 -24.12
C ALA A 285 4.89 -1.15 -22.89
N THR A 286 5.71 -1.74 -22.02
CA THR A 286 5.31 -2.16 -20.68
C THR A 286 6.16 -1.45 -19.60
N VAL A 287 5.48 -1.01 -18.54
CA VAL A 287 6.07 -0.40 -17.34
C VAL A 287 5.54 -1.14 -16.12
N ALA A 288 6.43 -1.72 -15.31
CA ALA A 288 6.11 -2.42 -14.06
C ALA A 288 6.60 -1.60 -12.87
N CYS A 289 5.68 -1.11 -12.04
CA CYS A 289 5.94 -0.27 -10.88
C CYS A 289 5.72 -1.04 -9.57
N VAL A 290 6.72 -1.04 -8.71
CA VAL A 290 6.78 -1.76 -7.45
C VAL A 290 6.82 -0.77 -6.29
N LEU A 291 6.04 -1.01 -5.24
CA LEU A 291 6.08 -0.21 -4.02
C LEU A 291 7.44 -0.37 -3.31
N SER A 292 8.19 0.72 -3.16
CA SER A 292 9.60 0.75 -2.72
C SER A 292 9.79 1.08 -1.23
N LYS A 293 8.76 1.43 -0.46
CA LYS A 293 8.94 1.72 0.97
C LYS A 293 7.84 1.18 1.85
N GLU A 294 8.21 0.18 2.62
CA GLU A 294 7.47 -0.38 3.73
C GLU A 294 7.58 0.57 4.93
N ALA A 295 6.51 1.30 5.20
CA ALA A 295 6.23 1.80 6.54
C ALA A 295 4.84 1.26 6.90
N ALA A 296 4.73 0.64 8.09
CA ALA A 296 3.60 -0.18 8.54
C ALA A 296 2.23 0.23 7.95
N ALA A 297 1.78 -0.63 7.04
CA ALA A 297 0.43 -0.76 6.52
C ALA A 297 -0.52 -1.13 7.66
N LEU A 298 -1.59 -0.35 7.86
CA LEU A 298 -2.74 -0.61 8.73
C LEU A 298 -2.54 -1.57 9.93
N PHE A 299 -2.69 -1.09 11.17
CA PHE A 299 -2.72 -2.00 12.32
C PHE A 299 -3.76 -1.60 13.37
N PHE A 300 -4.21 -2.59 14.13
CA PHE A 300 -5.00 -2.42 15.35
C PHE A 300 -4.14 -2.72 16.58
N VAL A 301 -4.35 -2.00 17.66
CA VAL A 301 -3.77 -2.32 18.97
C VAL A 301 -4.86 -2.28 20.01
N TYR A 302 -4.90 -3.29 20.87
CA TYR A 302 -5.69 -3.31 22.09
C TYR A 302 -4.74 -3.25 23.28
N LYS A 303 -4.67 -2.08 23.90
CA LYS A 303 -3.94 -1.88 25.15
C LYS A 303 -4.80 -2.41 26.31
N LEU A 304 -4.22 -3.23 27.17
CA LEU A 304 -4.89 -3.89 28.29
C LEU A 304 -5.01 -2.96 29.50
N PRO A 305 -5.97 -3.20 30.42
CA PRO A 305 -6.10 -2.38 31.62
C PRO A 305 -4.97 -2.67 32.62
N ALA A 306 -4.77 -1.75 33.58
CA ALA A 306 -3.81 -1.88 34.68
C ALA A 306 -2.36 -2.22 34.26
N GLY A 307 -1.85 -1.57 33.21
CA GLY A 307 -0.46 -1.75 32.80
C GLY A 307 -0.14 -1.22 31.40
N LYS A 308 1.02 -1.62 30.89
CA LYS A 308 1.49 -1.32 29.53
C LYS A 308 1.29 -2.46 28.54
N SER A 309 0.73 -3.59 28.98
CA SER A 309 0.55 -4.74 28.11
C SER A 309 -0.45 -4.42 26.99
N SER A 310 -0.16 -4.91 25.79
CA SER A 310 -1.01 -4.73 24.63
C SER A 310 -0.93 -5.94 23.70
N HIS A 311 -2.04 -6.18 23.00
CA HIS A 311 -2.09 -7.05 21.84
C HIS A 311 -2.17 -6.17 20.60
N TYR A 312 -1.53 -6.57 19.50
CA TYR A 312 -1.76 -5.93 18.22
C TYR A 312 -2.19 -6.94 17.16
N LEU A 313 -2.70 -6.39 16.08
CA LEU A 313 -3.18 -7.13 14.92
C LEU A 313 -2.89 -6.35 13.65
N LYS A 314 -2.23 -6.99 12.69
CA LYS A 314 -2.08 -6.51 11.32
C LYS A 314 -3.14 -7.15 10.42
N PRO A 315 -3.41 -6.63 9.22
CA PRO A 315 -4.64 -6.91 8.50
C PRO A 315 -4.81 -8.35 8.01
N ASN A 316 -3.72 -9.12 7.96
CA ASN A 316 -3.68 -10.52 7.51
C ASN A 316 -3.26 -11.48 8.63
N ASP A 317 -3.13 -11.00 9.86
CA ASP A 317 -2.73 -11.85 10.98
C ASP A 317 -3.88 -12.80 11.33
N ALA A 318 -3.55 -14.08 11.54
CA ALA A 318 -4.55 -15.11 11.85
C ALA A 318 -5.18 -14.93 13.25
N ASP A 319 -4.45 -14.26 14.16
CA ASP A 319 -4.89 -13.98 15.51
C ASP A 319 -4.11 -12.80 16.09
N TRP A 320 -4.61 -12.22 17.18
CA TRP A 320 -3.90 -11.24 17.99
C TRP A 320 -2.55 -11.78 18.46
N THR A 321 -1.55 -10.89 18.52
CA THR A 321 -0.24 -11.22 19.10
C THR A 321 -0.34 -11.58 20.57
N VAL A 322 0.69 -12.23 21.11
CA VAL A 322 0.85 -12.33 22.57
C VAL A 322 0.99 -10.94 23.19
N ALA A 323 0.64 -10.82 24.47
CA ALA A 323 0.72 -9.55 25.19
C ALA A 323 2.18 -9.11 25.30
N ALA A 324 2.45 -7.85 24.97
CA ALA A 324 3.76 -7.22 25.11
C ALA A 324 3.64 -5.77 25.58
N ASP A 325 4.70 -5.22 26.17
CA ASP A 325 4.75 -3.82 26.58
C ASP A 325 4.61 -2.90 25.35
N ILE A 326 3.54 -2.09 25.31
CA ILE A 326 3.17 -1.18 24.23
C ILE A 326 4.24 -0.12 23.92
N ASP A 327 5.08 0.23 24.90
CA ASP A 327 6.18 1.18 24.76
C ASP A 327 7.47 0.50 24.25
N ALA A 328 7.50 -0.83 24.05
CA ALA A 328 8.68 -1.50 23.53
C ALA A 328 8.91 -1.18 22.04
N GLN A 329 10.18 -1.08 21.62
CA GLN A 329 10.59 -0.66 20.26
C GLN A 329 9.93 -1.46 19.14
N GLN A 330 9.69 -2.75 19.36
CA GLN A 330 9.08 -3.65 18.38
C GLN A 330 7.56 -3.50 18.26
N GLN A 331 6.92 -2.67 19.12
CA GLN A 331 5.49 -2.46 19.09
C GLN A 331 5.08 -1.42 18.05
N PRO A 332 3.89 -1.57 17.44
CA PRO A 332 3.43 -0.68 16.38
C PRO A 332 3.15 0.75 16.86
N ILE A 333 2.73 0.96 18.12
CA ILE A 333 2.56 2.31 18.68
C ILE A 333 3.91 3.01 18.87
N HIS A 334 4.88 2.32 19.47
CA HIS A 334 6.25 2.85 19.62
C HIS A 334 6.80 3.25 18.26
N SER A 335 6.91 2.31 17.32
CA SER A 335 7.49 2.56 15.99
C SER A 335 6.75 3.66 15.20
N THR A 336 5.44 3.79 15.36
CA THR A 336 4.66 4.87 14.73
C THR A 336 5.01 6.24 15.31
N MET A 337 5.05 6.35 16.64
CA MET A 337 5.34 7.60 17.32
C MET A 337 6.83 7.96 17.25
N GLU A 338 7.72 6.97 17.12
CA GLU A 338 9.17 7.15 16.96
C GLU A 338 9.50 7.95 15.69
N LYS A 339 8.66 7.86 14.65
CA LYS A 339 8.79 8.71 13.46
C LYS A 339 8.81 10.20 13.78
N TYR A 340 8.14 10.61 14.86
CA TYR A 340 8.14 11.98 15.34
C TYR A 340 9.16 12.20 16.47
N PHE A 341 9.18 11.35 17.49
CA PHE A 341 10.03 11.56 18.68
C PHE A 341 11.51 11.25 18.46
N GLY A 342 11.83 10.24 17.64
CA GLY A 342 13.18 9.84 17.30
C GLY A 342 13.78 10.59 16.11
N SER A 343 13.00 11.43 15.43
CA SER A 343 13.47 12.15 14.25
C SER A 343 14.42 13.29 14.61
N GLY A 344 15.66 13.21 14.10
CA GLY A 344 16.62 14.33 14.15
C GLY A 344 16.18 15.56 13.34
N THR A 345 15.09 15.44 12.58
CA THR A 345 14.45 16.51 11.81
C THR A 345 12.99 16.70 12.22
N LYS A 346 12.65 16.48 13.50
CA LYS A 346 11.29 16.66 14.06
C LYS A 346 10.62 17.96 13.62
N GLN A 347 11.37 19.06 13.51
CA GLN A 347 10.90 20.37 13.03
C GLN A 347 10.39 20.35 11.57
N ASN A 348 10.79 19.37 10.77
CA ASN A 348 10.39 19.20 9.37
C ASN A 348 9.11 18.37 9.21
N THR A 349 8.47 17.95 10.31
CA THR A 349 7.24 17.17 10.30
C THR A 349 6.02 18.07 10.55
N ASN A 350 4.93 17.85 9.83
CA ASN A 350 3.63 18.37 10.23
C ASN A 350 2.95 17.37 11.16
N ILE A 351 2.42 17.83 12.29
CA ILE A 351 1.66 16.97 13.20
C ILE A 351 0.52 17.72 13.85
N ILE A 352 -0.62 17.05 13.99
CA ILE A 352 -1.84 17.56 14.61
C ILE A 352 -2.32 16.47 15.54
N ALA A 353 -2.43 16.76 16.84
CA ALA A 353 -3.00 15.86 17.82
C ALA A 353 -4.27 16.47 18.40
N TYR A 354 -5.31 15.64 18.48
CA TYR A 354 -6.62 16.03 18.94
C TYR A 354 -7.14 15.04 19.98
N SER A 355 -7.83 15.55 21.00
CA SER A 355 -8.37 14.76 22.09
C SER A 355 -9.25 15.63 22.97
N ASN A 356 -10.41 15.13 23.39
CA ASN A 356 -11.17 15.73 24.48
C ASN A 356 -10.65 15.37 25.88
N TYR A 357 -9.62 14.52 25.95
CA TYR A 357 -8.94 14.21 27.20
C TYR A 357 -7.42 14.22 27.00
N PRO A 358 -6.84 15.38 26.65
CA PRO A 358 -5.43 15.49 26.32
C PRO A 358 -4.53 15.28 27.56
N PRO A 359 -3.23 15.02 27.36
CA PRO A 359 -2.27 14.92 28.46
C PRO A 359 -2.33 16.11 29.43
N HIS A 360 -2.07 15.86 30.71
CA HIS A 360 -2.02 16.86 31.80
C HIS A 360 -3.34 17.53 32.20
N PHE A 361 -4.46 17.30 31.48
CA PHE A 361 -5.75 17.84 31.88
C PHE A 361 -6.29 17.14 33.14
N LYS A 362 -7.13 17.83 33.91
CA LYS A 362 -7.72 17.29 35.16
C LYS A 362 -9.08 16.61 34.94
N PHE A 363 -9.77 16.96 33.86
CA PHE A 363 -11.10 16.48 33.51
C PHE A 363 -11.26 16.38 31.99
N GLU A 364 -12.23 15.59 31.57
CA GLU A 364 -12.62 15.45 30.16
C GLU A 364 -13.38 16.69 29.70
N LEU A 365 -13.03 17.20 28.52
CA LEU A 365 -13.67 18.36 27.94
C LEU A 365 -15.04 17.97 27.37
N PRO A 366 -16.12 18.73 27.67
CA PRO A 366 -17.49 18.39 27.32
C PRO A 366 -17.81 18.77 25.86
N MET A 367 -16.99 18.29 24.93
CA MET A 367 -17.16 18.47 23.49
C MET A 367 -17.04 17.10 22.80
N SER A 368 -16.80 17.10 21.49
CA SER A 368 -16.50 15.91 20.68
C SER A 368 -15.62 14.88 21.40
N PRO A 369 -15.99 13.58 21.46
CA PRO A 369 -15.15 12.54 22.07
C PRO A 369 -13.91 12.16 21.25
N GLY A 370 -13.74 12.75 20.07
CA GLY A 370 -12.67 12.48 19.11
C GLY A 370 -11.27 12.54 19.72
N LYS A 371 -10.45 11.52 19.42
CA LYS A 371 -9.03 11.46 19.77
C LYS A 371 -8.21 10.82 18.66
N GLY A 372 -7.08 11.42 18.32
CA GLY A 372 -6.18 10.92 17.30
C GLY A 372 -5.00 11.81 17.00
N VAL A 373 -4.18 11.35 16.07
CA VAL A 373 -2.96 12.02 15.59
C VAL A 373 -2.93 11.95 14.08
N ILE A 374 -2.72 13.08 13.43
CA ILE A 374 -2.39 13.17 12.01
C ILE A 374 -0.95 13.65 11.90
N MET A 375 -0.11 12.90 11.19
CA MET A 375 1.27 13.28 10.91
C MET A 375 1.54 13.19 9.42
N ALA A 376 2.26 14.16 8.85
CA ALA A 376 2.70 14.16 7.46
C ALA A 376 4.16 14.64 7.36
N GLU A 377 4.95 13.96 6.53
CA GLU A 377 6.37 14.22 6.29
C GLU A 377 6.59 14.87 4.91
N ASP A 378 7.83 15.22 4.59
CA ASP A 378 8.24 15.91 3.36
C ASP A 378 8.18 15.06 2.07
N ASN A 379 7.84 13.79 2.20
CA ASN A 379 7.83 12.79 1.13
C ASN A 379 6.41 12.41 0.66
N ASN A 380 5.39 13.22 0.98
CA ASN A 380 3.97 12.95 0.69
C ASN A 380 3.48 11.64 1.35
N LYS A 381 4.04 11.28 2.51
CA LYS A 381 3.60 10.16 3.33
C LYS A 381 3.28 10.65 4.73
N GLY A 382 2.32 9.98 5.33
CA GLY A 382 1.96 10.22 6.70
C GLY A 382 1.03 9.16 7.24
N PHE A 383 0.50 9.40 8.43
CA PHE A 383 -0.47 8.51 9.04
C PHE A 383 -1.58 9.29 9.73
N TRP A 384 -2.70 8.60 9.87
CA TRP A 384 -3.77 8.95 10.78
C TRP A 384 -3.92 7.81 11.80
N LEU A 385 -3.70 8.15 13.06
CA LEU A 385 -3.85 7.27 14.21
C LEU A 385 -5.11 7.68 14.97
N VAL A 386 -6.12 6.82 14.96
CA VAL A 386 -7.34 6.98 15.77
C VAL A 386 -7.17 6.15 17.04
N HIS A 387 -7.55 6.69 18.20
CA HIS A 387 -7.45 5.95 19.45
C HIS A 387 -8.52 6.33 20.46
N THR A 388 -8.71 5.48 21.47
CA THR A 388 -9.64 5.74 22.59
C THR A 388 -8.93 6.06 23.90
N ALA A 389 -7.60 5.96 23.93
CA ALA A 389 -6.80 6.22 25.11
C ALA A 389 -6.91 7.67 25.61
N LYS A 390 -7.13 7.81 26.92
CA LYS A 390 -7.08 9.09 27.65
C LYS A 390 -5.63 9.50 27.89
N TYR A 391 -5.36 10.81 27.93
CA TYR A 391 -4.04 11.39 28.21
C TYR A 391 -2.94 11.03 27.19
N PHE A 392 -3.30 10.59 25.99
CA PHE A 392 -2.38 10.19 24.92
C PHE A 392 -2.60 11.01 23.64
N PRO A 393 -1.54 11.22 22.82
CA PRO A 393 -0.12 11.11 23.17
C PRO A 393 0.40 12.33 23.94
N ASN A 394 1.36 12.11 24.85
CA ASN A 394 2.11 13.22 25.45
C ASN A 394 3.20 13.73 24.50
N MET A 395 2.92 14.85 23.82
CA MET A 395 3.80 15.43 22.81
C MET A 395 5.08 16.07 23.38
N ALA A 396 5.15 16.29 24.71
CA ALA A 396 6.33 16.78 25.40
C ALA A 396 7.29 15.67 25.85
N GLY A 397 6.88 14.40 25.75
CA GLY A 397 7.66 13.24 26.18
C GLY A 397 8.50 12.61 25.05
N THR A 398 8.70 11.30 25.20
CA THR A 398 9.37 10.41 24.25
C THR A 398 8.55 9.13 24.06
N THR A 399 8.90 8.30 23.09
CA THR A 399 8.26 6.98 22.89
C THR A 399 8.34 6.07 24.11
N ALA A 400 9.39 6.16 24.92
CA ALA A 400 9.52 5.39 26.16
C ALA A 400 8.57 5.84 27.29
N THR A 401 7.89 6.98 27.13
CA THR A 401 7.06 7.60 28.16
C THR A 401 5.61 7.81 27.73
N LEU A 402 5.17 7.21 26.61
CA LEU A 402 3.80 7.33 26.12
C LEU A 402 2.77 6.74 27.09
N PHE A 403 3.10 5.63 27.76
CA PHE A 403 2.26 4.98 28.77
C PHE A 403 2.95 4.86 30.14
N SER A 404 3.73 5.87 30.55
CA SER A 404 4.44 5.84 31.85
C SER A 404 3.60 6.25 33.06
N ASN A 405 2.39 6.78 32.85
CA ASN A 405 1.54 7.30 33.92
C ASN A 405 0.37 6.33 34.21
N ASP A 406 0.04 6.12 35.49
CA ASP A 406 -1.14 5.37 35.93
C ASP A 406 -2.43 5.80 35.23
N LYS A 407 -2.57 7.08 34.90
CA LYS A 407 -3.70 7.63 34.15
C LYS A 407 -3.80 7.07 32.73
N THR A 408 -2.67 6.81 32.06
CA THR A 408 -2.59 6.21 30.72
C THR A 408 -2.68 4.68 30.78
N THR A 409 -2.25 4.06 31.89
CA THR A 409 -2.20 2.58 32.04
C THR A 409 -3.45 2.00 32.70
N LYS A 410 -4.32 2.79 33.33
CA LYS A 410 -5.51 2.32 34.05
C LYS A 410 -6.55 1.61 33.17
N GLU A 411 -6.96 2.25 32.07
CA GLU A 411 -8.05 1.76 31.21
C GLU A 411 -7.51 1.09 29.95
N ALA A 412 -8.16 0.03 29.50
CA ALA A 412 -7.97 -0.52 28.17
C ALA A 412 -8.38 0.49 27.09
N ALA A 413 -7.69 0.45 25.96
CA ALA A 413 -7.93 1.34 24.85
C ALA A 413 -7.59 0.65 23.52
N ALA A 414 -8.38 0.96 22.50
CA ALA A 414 -8.13 0.52 21.14
C ALA A 414 -7.49 1.64 20.30
N PHE A 415 -6.62 1.25 19.37
CA PHE A 415 -5.93 2.10 18.41
C PHE A 415 -6.10 1.51 17.00
N LEU A 416 -6.23 2.39 16.01
CA LEU A 416 -6.20 2.07 14.59
C LEU A 416 -5.27 3.06 13.91
N CYS A 417 -4.18 2.57 13.33
CA CYS A 417 -3.25 3.39 12.57
C CYS A 417 -3.36 3.08 11.09
N MET A 418 -3.44 4.11 10.27
CA MET A 418 -3.56 4.01 8.82
C MET A 418 -2.57 4.96 8.17
N SER A 419 -1.74 4.45 7.25
CA SER A 419 -0.77 5.26 6.51
C SER A 419 -1.38 5.76 5.20
N TYR A 420 -1.13 7.00 4.81
CA TYR A 420 -1.79 7.71 3.71
C TYR A 420 -0.81 8.61 2.93
N THR A 421 -1.20 8.98 1.71
CA THR A 421 -0.61 10.14 1.02
C THR A 421 -1.16 11.43 1.61
N ASP A 422 -0.50 12.57 1.38
CA ASP A 422 -0.99 13.87 1.84
C ASP A 422 -2.39 14.20 1.30
N VAL A 423 -2.66 13.84 0.04
CA VAL A 423 -3.98 14.01 -0.59
C VAL A 423 -5.06 13.29 0.21
N ASN A 424 -4.79 12.03 0.59
CA ASN A 424 -5.75 11.24 1.35
C ASN A 424 -5.83 11.69 2.82
N LEU A 425 -4.74 12.16 3.43
CA LEU A 425 -4.78 12.77 4.76
C LEU A 425 -5.59 14.07 4.78
N ARG A 426 -5.50 14.92 3.75
CA ARG A 426 -6.37 16.11 3.64
C ARG A 426 -7.84 15.72 3.49
N ALA A 427 -8.13 14.67 2.73
CA ALA A 427 -9.48 14.14 2.61
C ALA A 427 -10.00 13.56 3.94
N VAL A 428 -9.14 12.87 4.71
CA VAL A 428 -9.43 12.43 6.08
C VAL A 428 -9.74 13.63 6.98
N ALA A 429 -8.86 14.64 6.98
CA ALA A 429 -9.01 15.87 7.77
C ALA A 429 -10.36 16.55 7.51
N LYS A 430 -10.73 16.70 6.24
CA LYS A 430 -12.02 17.26 5.82
C LYS A 430 -13.23 16.48 6.37
N VAL A 431 -13.13 15.16 6.48
CA VAL A 431 -14.22 14.34 7.02
C VAL A 431 -14.28 14.44 8.55
N ILE A 432 -13.15 14.34 9.24
CA ILE A 432 -13.13 14.40 10.71
C ILE A 432 -13.42 15.81 11.26
N ASP A 433 -13.24 16.85 10.46
CA ASP A 433 -13.62 18.23 10.80
C ASP A 433 -15.11 18.35 11.16
N TYR A 434 -15.98 17.48 10.61
CA TYR A 434 -17.38 17.39 11.01
C TYR A 434 -17.54 17.08 12.50
N GLU A 435 -16.70 16.20 13.04
CA GLU A 435 -16.77 15.80 14.45
C GLU A 435 -16.42 16.97 15.40
N GLN A 436 -15.85 18.08 14.90
CA GLN A 436 -15.33 19.21 15.69
C GLN A 436 -14.41 18.76 16.83
N PRO A 437 -13.32 18.03 16.53
CA PRO A 437 -12.41 17.54 17.55
C PRO A 437 -11.63 18.67 18.22
N ILE A 438 -11.26 18.49 19.48
CA ILE A 438 -10.42 19.47 20.21
C ILE A 438 -8.96 19.26 19.83
N ILE A 439 -8.39 20.19 19.09
CA ILE A 439 -6.97 20.20 18.75
C ILE A 439 -6.17 20.72 19.95
N TYR A 440 -5.25 19.91 20.49
CA TYR A 440 -4.44 20.29 21.66
C TYR A 440 -2.95 20.45 21.33
N PHE A 441 -2.52 19.97 20.17
CA PHE A 441 -1.15 20.15 19.70
C PHE A 441 -1.10 20.25 18.19
N THR A 442 -0.34 21.22 17.68
CA THR A 442 -0.07 21.38 16.25
C THR A 442 1.38 21.77 16.04
N GLN A 443 1.98 21.26 14.97
CA GLN A 443 3.27 21.71 14.48
C GLN A 443 3.20 21.84 12.97
N ARG A 444 3.54 23.02 12.46
CA ARG A 444 3.80 23.25 11.04
C ARG A 444 5.27 22.96 10.76
N SER A 445 5.53 22.25 9.67
CA SER A 445 6.89 21.92 9.24
C SER A 445 7.72 23.16 8.90
N ALA A 446 8.99 23.17 9.33
CA ALA A 446 10.01 24.12 8.89
C ALA A 446 10.49 23.85 7.45
N SER A 447 10.29 22.61 6.95
CA SER A 447 10.67 22.20 5.60
C SER A 447 9.65 22.69 4.57
N ALA A 448 10.07 23.59 3.67
CA ALA A 448 9.20 24.17 2.64
C ALA A 448 8.44 23.12 1.79
N PRO A 449 9.03 21.97 1.40
CA PRO A 449 8.30 20.89 0.72
C PRO A 449 7.12 20.30 1.50
N ALA A 450 7.17 20.25 2.83
CA ALA A 450 6.13 19.65 3.67
C ALA A 450 5.05 20.67 4.08
N GLN A 451 5.35 21.97 4.06
CA GLN A 451 4.42 23.03 4.46
C GLN A 451 3.04 23.02 3.75
N PRO A 452 2.94 22.72 2.44
CA PRO A 452 1.65 22.72 1.74
C PRO A 452 0.59 21.79 2.33
N PHE A 453 0.98 20.71 3.03
CA PHE A 453 0.03 19.88 3.74
C PHE A 453 -0.66 20.67 4.86
N TYR A 454 0.13 21.28 5.75
CA TYR A 454 -0.39 22.05 6.88
C TYR A 454 -1.17 23.29 6.42
N ASP A 455 -0.68 23.96 5.38
CA ASP A 455 -1.29 25.20 4.87
C ASP A 455 -2.55 24.97 4.03
N SER A 456 -2.91 23.72 3.77
CA SER A 456 -4.13 23.38 3.02
C SER A 456 -5.39 23.81 3.77
N SER A 457 -6.42 24.18 3.01
CA SER A 457 -7.71 24.61 3.56
C SER A 457 -8.33 23.57 4.50
N GLU A 458 -8.22 22.29 4.16
CA GLU A 458 -8.79 21.18 4.93
C GLU A 458 -8.14 21.07 6.32
N ILE A 459 -6.82 21.23 6.37
CA ILE A 459 -6.06 21.16 7.63
C ILE A 459 -6.27 22.43 8.45
N GLN A 460 -6.25 23.61 7.82
CA GLN A 460 -6.52 24.86 8.51
C GLN A 460 -7.95 24.93 9.05
N ASN A 461 -8.93 24.37 8.35
CA ASN A 461 -10.31 24.31 8.86
C ASN A 461 -10.41 23.42 10.10
N LEU A 462 -9.76 22.25 10.08
CA LEU A 462 -9.67 21.34 11.22
C LEU A 462 -9.00 21.99 12.44
N ILE A 463 -7.92 22.75 12.22
CA ILE A 463 -7.15 23.42 13.29
C ILE A 463 -7.95 24.56 13.93
N ASN A 464 -8.58 25.40 13.11
CA ASN A 464 -9.27 26.61 13.57
C ASN A 464 -10.73 26.32 13.99
N GLY A 465 -11.07 25.06 14.22
CA GLY A 465 -12.43 24.52 14.22
C GLY A 465 -13.46 25.32 15.01
N LEU A 466 -14.57 25.65 14.34
CA LEU A 466 -15.94 25.88 14.86
C LEU A 466 -16.86 26.16 13.65
N HIS A 467 -17.12 25.13 12.84
CA HIS A 467 -17.90 25.26 11.60
C HIS A 467 -19.31 24.72 11.75
N LYS A 468 -20.30 25.35 11.11
CA LYS A 468 -21.65 24.77 10.98
C LYS A 468 -21.74 23.96 9.69
N TYR A 469 -22.07 22.67 9.79
CA TYR A 469 -22.23 21.80 8.62
C TYR A 469 -23.69 21.59 8.25
N GLN A 470 -23.96 21.62 6.93
CA GLN A 470 -25.17 21.13 6.30
C GLN A 470 -24.78 20.44 4.98
N PRO A 471 -25.07 19.13 4.80
CA PRO A 471 -25.74 18.22 5.73
C PRO A 471 -24.92 17.97 7.01
N THR A 472 -25.56 17.52 8.09
CA THR A 472 -24.94 17.29 9.40
C THR A 472 -24.18 15.96 9.51
N ALA A 473 -24.17 15.14 8.46
CA ALA A 473 -23.40 13.91 8.40
C ALA A 473 -22.79 13.74 7.01
N THR A 474 -21.60 13.14 6.96
CA THR A 474 -20.84 12.92 5.73
C THR A 474 -20.15 11.56 5.74
N THR A 475 -19.82 11.08 4.56
CA THR A 475 -19.02 9.88 4.35
C THR A 475 -17.85 10.25 3.45
N SER A 476 -16.69 9.65 3.70
CA SER A 476 -15.55 9.78 2.80
C SER A 476 -15.91 9.34 1.39
N ILE A 477 -15.28 9.99 0.41
CA ILE A 477 -15.29 9.52 -0.98
C ILE A 477 -14.63 8.14 -1.07
N ASP A 478 -15.10 7.29 -1.98
CA ASP A 478 -14.59 5.92 -2.14
C ASP A 478 -13.13 5.88 -2.67
N SER A 479 -12.53 7.04 -2.97
CA SER A 479 -11.13 7.16 -3.38
C SER A 479 -10.14 7.36 -2.23
N ILE A 480 -10.57 7.44 -0.95
CA ILE A 480 -9.64 7.45 0.18
C ILE A 480 -9.05 6.04 0.35
N ARG A 481 -7.73 5.95 0.22
CA ARG A 481 -6.98 4.69 0.28
C ARG A 481 -5.74 4.81 1.13
N THR A 482 -5.48 3.81 1.96
CA THR A 482 -4.18 3.68 2.64
C THR A 482 -3.06 3.46 1.62
N LEU A 483 -1.82 3.79 2.01
CA LEU A 483 -0.63 3.52 1.18
C LEU A 483 -0.47 2.03 0.84
N ASN A 484 -0.97 1.16 1.74
CA ASN A 484 -0.83 -0.29 1.65
C ASN A 484 -2.16 -0.99 1.92
N SER A 485 -2.28 -2.27 1.54
CA SER A 485 -3.47 -3.10 1.77
C SER A 485 -3.83 -3.19 3.27
N PRO A 486 -5.13 -3.22 3.63
CA PRO A 486 -6.32 -3.17 2.78
C PRO A 486 -6.67 -1.74 2.37
N GLY A 487 -6.49 -1.47 1.09
CA GLY A 487 -6.45 -0.13 0.49
C GLY A 487 -7.79 0.59 0.41
N THR A 488 -8.83 0.17 1.13
CA THR A 488 -10.13 0.86 1.14
C THR A 488 -10.54 1.18 2.56
N VAL A 489 -10.66 2.48 2.84
CA VAL A 489 -11.12 3.01 4.12
C VAL A 489 -12.40 3.78 3.86
N LYS A 490 -13.41 3.55 4.70
CA LYS A 490 -14.63 4.32 4.70
C LYS A 490 -14.77 5.04 6.03
N ILE A 491 -14.81 6.36 5.99
CA ILE A 491 -14.90 7.20 7.16
C ILE A 491 -16.29 7.80 7.18
N PHE A 492 -16.98 7.65 8.31
CA PHE A 492 -18.25 8.29 8.56
C PHE A 492 -18.03 9.36 9.61
N ALA A 493 -18.63 10.53 9.41
CA ALA A 493 -18.59 11.57 10.41
C ALA A 493 -19.93 12.30 10.53
N SER A 494 -20.24 12.78 11.72
CA SER A 494 -21.39 13.63 12.00
C SER A 494 -20.99 14.84 12.82
N ALA A 495 -21.64 15.95 12.54
CA ALA A 495 -21.52 17.19 13.29
C ALA A 495 -22.37 17.17 14.57
N PRO A 496 -21.95 17.89 15.63
CA PRO A 496 -22.79 18.13 16.79
C PRO A 496 -24.13 18.73 16.36
N VAL A 497 -25.22 18.17 16.86
CA VAL A 497 -26.58 18.60 16.57
C VAL A 497 -27.29 18.95 17.88
N GLY A 498 -28.19 19.94 17.83
CA GLY A 498 -28.95 20.36 19.01
C GLY A 498 -29.91 19.29 19.56
N TYR A 499 -30.10 18.20 18.83
CA TYR A 499 -30.85 17.01 19.23
C TYR A 499 -29.91 15.80 19.27
N SER A 500 -30.10 14.86 20.20
CA SER A 500 -29.27 13.66 20.23
C SER A 500 -29.48 12.79 18.98
N SER A 501 -28.40 12.43 18.28
CA SER A 501 -28.45 11.58 17.09
C SER A 501 -27.41 10.46 17.14
N ASP A 502 -27.89 9.21 17.08
CA ASP A 502 -27.05 8.03 16.96
C ASP A 502 -26.53 7.88 15.52
N ILE A 503 -25.23 8.13 15.30
CA ILE A 503 -24.62 8.03 13.97
C ILE A 503 -24.77 6.64 13.35
N TYR A 504 -24.73 5.58 14.17
CA TYR A 504 -24.82 4.20 13.67
C TYR A 504 -26.19 3.93 13.07
N LEU A 505 -27.25 4.23 13.84
CA LEU A 505 -28.63 3.98 13.44
C LEU A 505 -29.10 4.95 12.36
N ASN A 506 -28.78 6.24 12.50
CA ASN A 506 -29.33 7.27 11.63
C ASN A 506 -28.58 7.40 10.31
N TYR A 507 -27.31 6.99 10.25
CA TYR A 507 -26.45 7.24 9.11
C TYR A 507 -25.70 5.99 8.62
N ILE A 508 -24.87 5.35 9.46
CA ILE A 508 -23.92 4.33 9.00
C ILE A 508 -24.63 3.10 8.43
N VAL A 509 -25.59 2.51 9.15
CA VAL A 509 -26.31 1.32 8.64
C VAL A 509 -27.03 1.60 7.32
N LYS A 510 -27.58 2.80 7.15
CA LYS A 510 -28.28 3.20 5.93
C LYS A 510 -27.32 3.40 4.76
N ARG A 511 -26.12 3.91 5.03
CA ARG A 511 -25.06 4.10 4.02
C ARG A 511 -24.38 2.79 3.63
N LEU A 512 -24.10 1.92 4.59
CA LEU A 512 -23.51 0.61 4.34
C LEU A 512 -24.53 -0.40 3.81
N LYS A 513 -25.83 -0.20 4.08
CA LYS A 513 -26.90 -1.18 3.85
C LYS A 513 -26.65 -2.51 4.56
N GLU A 514 -26.00 -2.45 5.72
CA GLU A 514 -25.63 -3.60 6.54
C GLU A 514 -26.09 -3.42 7.99
N SER A 515 -26.43 -4.53 8.65
CA SER A 515 -26.70 -4.52 10.09
C SER A 515 -25.39 -4.52 10.87
N LEU A 516 -25.32 -3.75 11.96
CA LEU A 516 -24.10 -3.58 12.75
C LEU A 516 -24.27 -4.08 14.19
N GLN A 517 -23.19 -4.64 14.73
CA GLN A 517 -22.98 -4.90 16.14
C GLN A 517 -21.96 -3.88 16.65
N VAL A 518 -22.37 -3.06 17.62
CA VAL A 518 -21.59 -1.91 18.08
C VAL A 518 -21.16 -2.11 19.53
N TYR A 519 -19.85 -2.14 19.75
CA TYR A 519 -19.27 -2.22 21.08
C TYR A 519 -19.28 -0.86 21.76
N THR A 520 -20.06 -0.78 22.83
CA THR A 520 -20.11 0.35 23.76
C THR A 520 -20.13 -0.23 25.17
N PRO A 521 -18.98 -0.30 25.86
CA PRO A 521 -18.93 -0.84 27.22
C PRO A 521 -19.89 -0.06 28.12
N GLY A 522 -20.84 -0.79 28.71
CA GLY A 522 -21.87 -0.21 29.56
C GLY A 522 -22.94 -1.22 29.92
N ALA A 523 -24.06 -0.73 30.44
CA ALA A 523 -25.25 -1.52 30.69
C ALA A 523 -26.38 -1.11 29.73
N THR A 524 -27.37 -1.98 29.56
CA THR A 524 -28.57 -1.70 28.73
C THR A 524 -29.30 -0.40 29.11
N ARG A 525 -29.20 0.04 30.37
CA ARG A 525 -29.77 1.31 30.86
C ARG A 525 -28.95 2.56 30.48
N THR A 526 -27.66 2.42 30.18
CA THR A 526 -26.75 3.54 29.88
C THR A 526 -26.45 3.68 28.38
N VAL A 527 -26.64 2.59 27.63
CA VAL A 527 -26.48 2.55 26.17
C VAL A 527 -27.85 2.75 25.51
N LEU A 528 -27.87 3.47 24.40
CA LEU A 528 -29.06 3.68 23.57
C LEU A 528 -29.65 2.33 23.16
N ARG A 529 -30.98 2.27 23.09
CA ARG A 529 -31.69 1.04 22.75
C ARG A 529 -31.20 0.49 21.40
N LYS A 530 -31.05 -0.83 21.33
CA LYS A 530 -30.89 -1.56 20.06
C LYS A 530 -32.06 -1.24 19.12
N SER A 531 -31.79 -1.26 17.82
CA SER A 531 -32.82 -1.11 16.80
C SER A 531 -33.03 -2.43 16.08
N CYS A 532 -34.20 -3.02 16.27
CA CYS A 532 -34.59 -4.30 15.70
C CYS A 532 -35.71 -4.19 14.67
N ALA A 533 -36.24 -2.98 14.47
CA ALA A 533 -37.28 -2.72 13.50
C ALA A 533 -36.70 -2.57 12.09
N GLY A 534 -37.30 -3.24 11.11
CA GLY A 534 -36.91 -3.16 9.71
C GLY A 534 -35.74 -4.09 9.32
N PRO A 535 -35.25 -3.98 8.07
CA PRO A 535 -34.25 -4.89 7.52
C PRO A 535 -32.82 -4.62 8.02
N LEU A 536 -32.54 -3.42 8.52
CA LEU A 536 -31.22 -3.01 9.01
C LEU A 536 -31.26 -2.87 10.53
N LYS A 537 -30.45 -3.67 11.21
CA LYS A 537 -30.42 -3.77 12.68
C LYS A 537 -29.16 -3.11 13.25
N VAL A 538 -29.29 -2.55 14.45
CA VAL A 538 -28.17 -2.09 15.27
C VAL A 538 -28.28 -2.78 16.63
N GLU A 539 -27.35 -3.69 16.90
CA GLU A 539 -27.26 -4.45 18.15
C GLU A 539 -26.13 -3.90 19.04
N ASN A 540 -26.28 -4.00 20.35
CA ASN A 540 -25.29 -3.53 21.30
C ASN A 540 -24.40 -4.67 21.79
N VAL A 541 -23.10 -4.48 21.76
CA VAL A 541 -22.13 -5.30 22.50
C VAL A 541 -21.72 -4.50 23.74
N LEU A 542 -22.08 -4.99 24.92
CA LEU A 542 -22.02 -4.25 26.19
C LEU A 542 -20.77 -4.55 27.02
N GLY A 543 -20.06 -5.63 26.66
CA GLY A 543 -18.94 -6.18 27.42
C GLY A 543 -19.37 -7.05 28.63
N PRO A 544 -18.41 -7.61 29.39
CA PRO A 544 -16.97 -7.60 29.12
C PRO A 544 -16.63 -8.32 27.81
N ILE A 545 -15.43 -8.07 27.29
CA ILE A 545 -14.90 -8.75 26.10
C ILE A 545 -13.61 -9.49 26.45
N THR A 546 -13.21 -10.43 25.61
CA THR A 546 -11.95 -11.16 25.77
C THR A 546 -11.08 -10.97 24.54
N VAL A 547 -9.89 -10.38 24.73
CA VAL A 547 -8.87 -10.22 23.68
C VAL A 547 -7.75 -11.21 23.96
N LYS A 548 -7.53 -12.18 23.07
CA LYS A 548 -6.47 -13.20 23.18
C LYS A 548 -6.37 -13.83 24.59
N GLY A 549 -7.50 -14.25 25.14
CA GLY A 549 -7.58 -14.88 26.47
C GLY A 549 -7.58 -13.91 27.66
N THR A 550 -7.39 -12.61 27.44
CA THR A 550 -7.47 -11.58 28.49
C THR A 550 -8.87 -10.98 28.54
N GLU A 551 -9.60 -11.15 29.63
CA GLU A 551 -10.88 -10.48 29.86
C GLU A 551 -10.67 -9.00 30.20
N ILE A 552 -11.42 -8.12 29.54
CA ILE A 552 -11.40 -6.68 29.77
C ILE A 552 -12.74 -6.28 30.41
N PRO A 553 -12.73 -5.83 31.67
CA PRO A 553 -13.94 -5.40 32.36
C PRO A 553 -14.57 -4.15 31.75
N VAL A 554 -15.90 -4.09 31.74
CA VAL A 554 -16.69 -2.95 31.23
C VAL A 554 -16.24 -1.60 31.82
N ALA A 555 -16.00 -1.55 33.13
CA ALA A 555 -15.61 -0.32 33.84
C ALA A 555 -14.17 0.14 33.54
N GLN A 556 -13.39 -0.67 32.84
CA GLN A 556 -11.99 -0.42 32.53
C GLN A 556 -11.75 -0.34 31.02
N ASP A 557 -12.79 -0.24 30.17
CA ASP A 557 -12.62 -0.19 28.72
C ASP A 557 -13.11 1.12 28.11
N SER A 558 -12.20 1.82 27.43
CA SER A 558 -12.49 3.04 26.67
C SER A 558 -12.75 2.78 25.19
N ALA A 559 -12.49 1.56 24.69
CA ALA A 559 -12.62 1.24 23.28
C ALA A 559 -14.07 1.34 22.78
N ARG A 560 -14.21 1.74 21.51
CA ARG A 560 -15.46 1.77 20.77
C ARG A 560 -15.18 1.26 19.36
N TRP A 561 -15.91 0.25 18.93
CA TRP A 561 -15.75 -0.34 17.62
C TRP A 561 -17.06 -0.95 17.14
N SER A 562 -17.17 -1.23 15.85
CA SER A 562 -18.34 -1.89 15.30
C SER A 562 -17.97 -2.83 14.17
N VAL A 563 -18.70 -3.93 14.06
CA VAL A 563 -18.58 -4.91 12.98
C VAL A 563 -19.94 -5.18 12.35
N PRO A 564 -20.01 -5.45 11.04
CA PRO A 564 -21.21 -6.01 10.42
C PRO A 564 -21.56 -7.36 11.03
N LYS A 565 -22.86 -7.62 11.18
CA LYS A 565 -23.39 -8.91 11.66
C LYS A 565 -23.19 -10.05 10.66
N SER A 566 -23.25 -9.74 9.36
CA SER A 566 -23.03 -10.65 8.22
C SER A 566 -21.53 -10.83 7.92
N ASP A 567 -21.17 -11.74 7.01
CA ASP A 567 -19.79 -12.00 6.52
C ASP A 567 -19.19 -10.85 5.68
N SER A 568 -19.56 -9.60 5.98
CA SER A 568 -18.90 -8.44 5.39
C SER A 568 -17.51 -8.25 6.03
N ASP A 569 -16.52 -7.94 5.21
CA ASP A 569 -15.11 -7.94 5.59
C ASP A 569 -14.64 -6.62 6.22
N PHE A 570 -15.54 -5.81 6.79
CA PHE A 570 -15.18 -4.53 7.42
C PHE A 570 -15.18 -4.58 8.95
N ILE A 571 -14.23 -3.89 9.55
CA ILE A 571 -14.18 -3.57 10.98
C ILE A 571 -14.01 -2.05 11.12
N CYS A 572 -14.74 -1.44 12.04
CA CYS A 572 -14.64 -0.01 12.30
C CYS A 572 -14.13 0.28 13.70
N LEU A 573 -13.19 1.21 13.82
CA LEU A 573 -12.85 1.86 15.08
C LEU A 573 -13.48 3.25 15.13
N SER A 574 -13.94 3.65 16.32
CA SER A 574 -14.61 4.92 16.55
C SER A 574 -14.15 5.55 17.85
N ASN A 575 -14.33 6.85 17.98
CA ASN A 575 -14.16 7.56 19.25
C ASN A 575 -15.47 7.69 20.04
N THR A 576 -16.60 7.48 19.38
CA THR A 576 -17.94 7.68 19.92
C THR A 576 -18.65 6.33 20.06
N GLY A 577 -19.25 6.08 21.22
CA GLY A 577 -20.10 4.92 21.44
C GLY A 577 -21.58 5.19 21.13
N ARG A 578 -22.44 4.39 21.74
CA ARG A 578 -23.90 4.55 21.68
C ARG A 578 -24.50 4.95 23.03
N THR A 579 -23.86 5.79 23.83
CA THR A 579 -24.50 6.34 25.05
C THR A 579 -25.36 7.57 24.74
N ALA A 580 -26.25 7.97 25.66
CA ALA A 580 -27.01 9.20 25.51
C ALA A 580 -26.13 10.46 25.49
N ASN A 581 -24.94 10.39 26.10
CA ASN A 581 -23.96 11.48 26.05
C ASN A 581 -23.22 11.51 24.70
N ASP A 582 -22.81 10.34 24.21
CA ASP A 582 -22.16 10.18 22.90
C ASP A 582 -22.99 10.82 21.77
N ALA A 583 -24.30 10.56 21.77
CA ALA A 583 -25.21 11.05 20.74
C ALA A 583 -25.42 12.58 20.73
N LYS A 584 -24.91 13.33 21.72
CA LYS A 584 -25.01 14.80 21.75
C LYS A 584 -23.91 15.49 20.96
N TYR A 585 -22.81 14.80 20.71
CA TYR A 585 -21.61 15.41 20.11
C TYR A 585 -21.38 14.87 18.70
N GLY A 586 -20.47 15.54 17.99
CA GLY A 586 -19.98 15.05 16.72
C GLY A 586 -19.26 13.72 16.92
N ALA A 587 -19.21 12.92 15.87
CA ALA A 587 -18.63 11.57 15.91
C ALA A 587 -17.89 11.27 14.63
N SER A 588 -16.77 10.53 14.73
CA SER A 588 -16.15 9.88 13.57
C SER A 588 -16.00 8.36 13.78
N VAL A 589 -16.15 7.64 12.67
CA VAL A 589 -16.05 6.17 12.62
C VAL A 589 -15.20 5.80 11.40
N ALA A 590 -14.05 5.20 11.63
CA ALA A 590 -13.13 4.74 10.59
C ALA A 590 -13.28 3.24 10.36
N CYS A 591 -13.80 2.86 9.20
CA CYS A 591 -14.01 1.48 8.78
C CYS A 591 -12.95 1.04 7.77
N VAL A 592 -12.36 -0.14 7.98
CA VAL A 592 -11.33 -0.72 7.11
C VAL A 592 -11.71 -2.12 6.69
N LEU A 593 -11.41 -2.46 5.44
CA LEU A 593 -11.72 -3.77 4.85
C LEU A 593 -10.69 -4.81 5.31
N SER A 594 -10.89 -5.49 6.44
CA SER A 594 -10.06 -6.62 6.84
C SER A 594 -10.95 -7.76 7.33
N LYS A 595 -11.01 -8.83 6.52
CA LYS A 595 -11.79 -10.03 6.81
C LYS A 595 -11.32 -10.70 8.09
N GLU A 596 -10.01 -10.88 8.22
CA GLU A 596 -9.35 -11.54 9.34
C GLU A 596 -9.59 -10.75 10.63
N ALA A 597 -9.40 -9.42 10.58
CA ALA A 597 -9.69 -8.57 11.73
C ALA A 597 -11.19 -8.58 12.08
N ALA A 598 -12.09 -8.42 11.10
CA ALA A 598 -13.52 -8.48 11.34
C ALA A 598 -13.94 -9.81 12.01
N ALA A 599 -13.37 -10.94 11.57
CA ALA A 599 -13.60 -12.24 12.19
C ALA A 599 -13.11 -12.30 13.64
N LEU A 600 -11.92 -11.75 13.94
CA LEU A 600 -11.38 -11.70 15.30
C LEU A 600 -12.20 -10.79 16.22
N PHE A 601 -12.70 -9.66 15.72
CA PHE A 601 -13.60 -8.79 16.48
C PHE A 601 -14.96 -9.45 16.73
N ARG A 602 -15.51 -10.19 15.77
CA ARG A 602 -16.73 -10.99 15.98
C ARG A 602 -16.54 -12.09 17.02
N LYS A 603 -15.37 -12.72 17.10
CA LYS A 603 -15.07 -13.71 18.16
C LYS A 603 -15.11 -13.14 19.58
N MET A 604 -14.97 -11.82 19.74
CA MET A 604 -15.12 -11.14 21.03
C MET A 604 -16.59 -10.97 21.45
N ILE A 605 -17.53 -11.19 20.54
CA ILE A 605 -18.97 -11.10 20.76
C ILE A 605 -19.50 -12.47 21.17
N THR A 606 -20.17 -12.52 22.32
CA THR A 606 -20.73 -13.74 22.90
C THR A 606 -22.20 -13.51 23.23
N THR A 607 -22.95 -14.58 23.46
CA THR A 607 -24.34 -14.49 23.91
C THR A 607 -24.50 -13.78 25.26
N LYS A 608 -23.43 -13.67 26.06
CA LYS A 608 -23.44 -13.01 27.37
C LYS A 608 -23.28 -11.49 27.28
N ASN A 609 -22.55 -11.00 26.27
CA ASN A 609 -22.23 -9.58 26.12
C ASN A 609 -23.00 -8.90 24.98
N LEU A 610 -23.77 -9.66 24.19
CA LEU A 610 -24.58 -9.16 23.09
C LEU A 610 -26.04 -8.94 23.52
N ASP A 611 -26.49 -7.69 23.47
CA ASP A 611 -27.90 -7.32 23.53
C ASP A 611 -28.50 -7.39 22.11
N ALA A 612 -28.80 -8.62 21.68
CA ALA A 612 -29.22 -8.97 20.32
C ALA A 612 -30.67 -8.61 20.02
N CYS A 613 -31.01 -8.46 18.74
CA CYS A 613 -32.38 -8.47 18.30
C CYS A 613 -32.93 -9.89 18.34
N ILE A 614 -34.02 -10.09 19.10
CA ILE A 614 -34.75 -11.36 19.22
C ILE A 614 -35.55 -11.59 17.94
#